data_AF-A0A0M0BLQ2-F1
#
_entry.id   AF-A0A0M0BLQ2-F1
#
_cell.length_a   1.000
_cell.length_b   1.000
_cell.length_c   1.000
_cell.angle_alpha   90.00
_cell.angle_beta   90.00
_cell.angle_gamma   90.00
#
_symmetry.space_group_name_H-M   'P 1'
#
loop_
_entity.id
_entity.type
_entity.pdbx_description
1 polymer ?
#
loop_
_entity_poly.entity_id
_entity_poly.type
_entity_poly.pdbx_seq_one_letter_code
_entity_poly.pdbx_strand_id
1 'polypeptide(L)'
;AYGYPYPRPAIRIRQLEETLRIVKLLLTEDAPTFTGVYYVIANTLCEPKPVQKPYVPIWVGGAGDLTLRVTAKHADACTFVPSVGPTRPSVSPPASC
;
A
#
# COMPACT_ATOMS: atom_id res chain seq x y z
N ALA A 1 -15.62 -4.32 16.67
CA ALA A 1 -14.41 -5.13 16.40
C ALA A 1 -13.21 -4.44 17.04
N TYR A 2 -12.48 -5.14 17.92
CA TYR A 2 -11.15 -4.83 18.52
C TYR A 2 -10.80 -3.39 18.97
N GLY A 3 -11.73 -2.44 19.04
CA GLY A 3 -11.46 -1.05 19.47
C GLY A 3 -10.74 -0.18 18.44
N TYR A 4 -10.49 -0.68 17.23
CA TYR A 4 -9.79 0.07 16.17
C TYR A 4 -10.76 0.94 15.35
N PRO A 5 -10.49 2.24 15.16
CA PRO A 5 -11.27 3.10 14.28
C PRO A 5 -11.30 2.55 12.85
N TYR A 6 -12.48 2.50 12.22
CA TYR A 6 -12.62 2.00 10.84
C TYR A 6 -13.01 3.14 9.89
N PRO A 7 -12.03 3.95 9.43
CA PRO A 7 -12.32 5.11 8.60
C PRO A 7 -12.75 4.71 7.18
N ARG A 8 -13.25 5.70 6.44
CA ARG A 8 -13.71 5.54 5.06
C ARG A 8 -12.62 4.86 4.19
N PRO A 9 -12.99 4.03 3.20
CA PRO A 9 -12.03 3.28 2.38
C PRO A 9 -10.89 4.12 1.81
N ALA A 10 -11.17 5.32 1.30
CA ALA A 10 -10.16 6.20 0.72
C ALA A 10 -9.04 6.56 1.73
N ILE A 11 -9.40 6.83 3.00
CA ILE A 11 -8.44 7.15 4.06
C ILE A 11 -7.55 5.94 4.34
N ARG A 12 -8.14 4.75 4.46
CA ARG A 12 -7.39 3.51 4.71
C ARG A 12 -6.41 3.18 3.59
N ILE A 13 -6.78 3.46 2.34
CA ILE A 13 -5.88 3.25 1.19
C ILE A 13 -4.72 4.24 1.19
N ARG A 14 -4.94 5.49 1.62
CA ARG A 14 -3.86 6.47 1.79
C ARG A 14 -2.95 6.14 2.98
N GLN A 15 -3.52 5.65 4.07
CA GLN A 15 -2.76 5.09 5.19
C GLN A 15 -1.88 3.92 4.71
N LEU A 16 -2.44 2.99 3.93
CA LEU A 16 -1.67 1.89 3.33
C LEU A 16 -0.51 2.40 2.47
N GLU A 17 -0.74 3.41 1.64
CA GLU A 17 0.32 4.02 0.82
C GLU A 17 1.49 4.55 1.66
N GLU A 18 1.21 5.23 2.77
CA GLU A 18 2.27 5.68 3.69
C GLU A 18 2.94 4.51 4.43
N THR A 19 2.17 3.52 4.88
CA THR A 19 2.70 2.32 5.55
C THR A 19 3.67 1.57 4.64
N LEU A 20 3.36 1.39 3.36
CA LEU A 20 4.25 0.68 2.43
C LEU A 20 5.60 1.40 2.28
N ARG A 21 5.60 2.73 2.26
CA ARG A 21 6.83 3.53 2.21
C ARG A 21 7.65 3.38 3.50
N ILE A 22 6.98 3.51 4.64
CA ILE A 22 7.59 3.34 5.97
C ILE A 22 8.20 1.94 6.11
N VAL A 23 7.49 0.89 5.72
CA VAL A 23 7.98 -0.49 5.82
C VAL A 23 9.25 -0.66 5.00
N LYS A 24 9.29 -0.14 3.76
CA LYS A 24 10.52 -0.21 2.96
C LYS A 24 11.68 0.49 3.65
N LEU A 25 11.48 1.71 4.15
CA LEU A 25 12.50 2.45 4.90
C LEU A 25 13.01 1.65 6.11
N LEU A 26 12.10 1.11 6.93
CA LEU A 26 12.47 0.32 8.12
C LEU A 26 13.27 -0.94 7.76
N LEU A 27 13.01 -1.55 6.61
CA LEU A 27 13.72 -2.74 6.16
C LEU A 27 15.05 -2.44 5.47
N THR A 28 15.26 -1.21 4.96
CA THR A 28 16.47 -0.85 4.21
C THR A 28 17.42 0.10 4.93
N GLU A 29 16.93 0.91 5.87
CA GLU A 29 17.70 1.95 6.55
C GLU A 29 17.81 1.67 8.06
N ASP A 30 18.93 2.04 8.68
CA ASP A 30 19.21 1.72 10.09
C ASP A 30 18.31 2.50 11.07
N ALA A 31 18.10 3.79 10.81
CA ALA A 31 17.29 4.68 11.65
C ALA A 31 16.48 5.70 10.81
N PRO A 32 15.53 5.24 9.98
CA PRO A 32 14.76 6.13 9.12
C PRO A 32 13.86 7.09 9.91
N THR A 33 13.66 8.25 9.31
CA THR A 33 12.66 9.24 9.71
C THR A 33 11.71 9.47 8.54
N PHE A 34 10.41 9.50 8.81
CA PHE A 34 9.39 9.76 7.80
C PHE A 34 8.27 10.60 8.42
N THR A 35 7.81 11.60 7.67
CA THR A 35 6.71 12.48 8.07
C THR A 35 5.66 12.45 6.96
N GLY A 36 4.53 11.82 7.25
CA GLY A 36 3.36 11.75 6.38
C GLY A 36 2.16 12.49 6.95
N VAL A 37 1.03 12.36 6.26
CA VAL A 37 -0.26 12.89 6.71
C VAL A 37 -0.83 12.04 7.84
N TYR A 38 -0.61 10.72 7.82
CA TYR A 38 -1.18 9.79 8.78
C TYR A 38 -0.15 9.27 9.78
N TYR A 39 1.10 9.12 9.37
CA TYR A 39 2.15 8.54 10.20
C TYR A 39 3.41 9.39 10.24
N VAL A 40 4.01 9.44 11.43
CA VAL A 40 5.33 10.02 11.65
C VAL A 40 6.18 9.00 12.39
N ILE A 41 7.38 8.74 11.89
CA ILE A 41 8.42 7.99 12.58
C ILE A 41 9.67 8.84 12.63
N ALA A 42 10.42 8.75 13.73
CA ALA A 42 11.66 9.50 13.93
C ALA A 42 12.73 8.54 14.44
N ASN A 43 13.85 8.47 13.71
CA ASN A 43 15.03 7.66 14.03
C ASN A 43 14.67 6.25 14.54
N THR A 44 13.75 5.57 13.85
CA THR A 44 13.17 4.33 14.35
C THR A 44 14.05 3.14 13.99
N LEU A 45 14.53 2.41 14.99
CA LEU A 45 15.33 1.21 14.80
C LEU A 45 14.43 0.00 14.49
N CYS A 46 14.77 -0.71 13.42
CA CYS A 46 14.11 -1.97 13.04
C CYS A 46 15.19 -3.00 12.74
N GLU A 47 15.54 -3.81 13.75
CA GLU A 47 16.56 -4.86 13.65
C GLU A 47 16.03 -6.20 14.19
N PRO A 48 16.51 -7.35 13.66
CA PRO A 48 17.48 -7.47 12.57
C PRO A 48 16.88 -7.18 11.19
N LYS A 49 17.68 -6.64 10.26
CA LYS A 49 17.26 -6.57 8.85
C LYS A 49 17.01 -7.95 8.25
N PRO A 50 16.09 -8.06 7.27
CA PRO A 50 15.93 -9.30 6.53
C PRO A 50 17.22 -9.74 5.83
N VAL A 51 17.38 -11.07 5.74
CA VAL A 51 18.46 -11.70 4.98
C VAL A 51 18.36 -11.37 3.49
N GLN A 52 17.13 -11.33 2.94
CA GLN A 52 16.88 -10.97 1.55
C GLN A 52 17.06 -9.46 1.31
N LYS A 53 17.77 -9.10 0.24
CA LYS A 53 18.02 -7.71 -0.18
C LYS A 53 17.28 -7.35 -1.47
N PRO A 54 16.86 -6.08 -1.66
CA PRO A 54 16.97 -4.97 -0.69
C PRO A 54 16.01 -5.10 0.51
N TYR A 55 14.85 -5.73 0.33
CA TYR A 55 13.86 -6.03 1.36
C TYR A 55 13.03 -7.27 0.94
N VAL A 56 12.17 -7.80 1.82
CA VAL A 56 11.28 -8.95 1.50
C VAL A 56 10.14 -8.56 0.56
N PRO A 57 9.74 -9.37 -0.43
CA PRO A 57 8.70 -8.98 -1.38
C PRO A 57 7.37 -8.67 -0.67
N ILE A 58 6.80 -7.50 -0.96
CA ILE A 58 5.58 -7.01 -0.33
C ILE A 58 4.40 -7.29 -1.27
N TRP A 59 3.42 -8.02 -0.73
CA TRP A 59 2.20 -8.39 -1.44
C TRP A 59 1.04 -7.54 -0.94
N VAL A 60 0.29 -6.94 -1.87
CA VAL A 60 -0.92 -6.17 -1.52
C VAL A 60 -2.14 -6.79 -2.19
N GLY A 61 -3.14 -7.14 -1.37
CA GLY A 61 -4.42 -7.65 -1.83
C GLY A 61 -5.48 -6.57 -1.94
N GLY A 62 -6.28 -6.60 -3.01
CA GLY A 62 -7.43 -5.72 -3.17
C GLY A 62 -8.00 -5.66 -4.59
N ALA A 63 -9.18 -5.06 -4.71
CA ALA A 63 -9.95 -5.00 -5.96
C ALA A 63 -10.29 -3.57 -6.43
N GLY A 64 -10.10 -2.56 -5.57
CA GLY A 64 -10.50 -1.19 -5.87
C GLY A 64 -9.44 -0.44 -6.69
N ASP A 65 -9.88 0.46 -7.58
CA ASP A 65 -8.99 1.26 -8.45
C ASP A 65 -7.90 2.00 -7.65
N LEU A 66 -8.27 2.64 -6.53
CA LEU A 66 -7.30 3.32 -5.65
C LEU A 66 -6.29 2.34 -5.04
N THR A 67 -6.74 1.15 -4.60
CA THR A 67 -5.86 0.13 -4.05
C THR A 67 -4.90 -0.36 -5.12
N LEU A 68 -5.39 -0.69 -6.31
CA LEU A 68 -4.56 -1.15 -7.42
C LEU A 68 -3.53 -0.10 -7.87
N ARG A 69 -3.88 1.20 -7.84
CA ARG A 69 -2.92 2.29 -8.08
C ARG A 69 -1.83 2.35 -7.03
N VAL A 70 -2.15 2.16 -5.76
CA VAL A 70 -1.15 2.11 -4.68
C VAL A 70 -0.27 0.88 -4.80
N THR A 71 -0.87 -0.29 -5.04
CA THR A 71 -0.17 -1.56 -5.28
C THR A 71 0.81 -1.44 -6.43
N ALA A 72 0.39 -0.90 -7.58
CA ALA A 72 1.24 -0.75 -8.75
C ALA A 72 2.45 0.19 -8.52
N LYS A 73 2.34 1.14 -7.59
CA LYS A 73 3.43 2.07 -7.25
C LYS A 73 4.39 1.51 -6.21
N HIS A 74 3.89 0.74 -5.25
CA HIS A 74 4.62 0.48 -4.01
C HIS A 74 4.78 -1.00 -3.65
N ALA A 75 4.01 -1.92 -4.24
CA ALA A 75 4.10 -3.35 -3.94
C ALA A 75 4.88 -4.11 -5.03
N ASP A 76 5.42 -5.27 -4.67
CA ASP A 76 6.14 -6.14 -5.62
C ASP A 76 5.20 -7.18 -6.27
N ALA A 77 4.10 -7.51 -5.58
CA ALA A 77 3.07 -8.40 -6.10
C ALA A 77 1.67 -7.96 -5.67
N CYS A 78 0.67 -8.35 -6.47
CA CYS A 78 -0.73 -8.12 -6.15
C CYS A 78 -1.50 -9.44 -6.08
N THR A 79 -2.35 -9.56 -5.07
CA THR A 79 -3.41 -10.58 -5.08
C THR A 79 -4.64 -9.91 -5.68
N PHE A 80 -4.87 -10.18 -6.96
CA PHE A 80 -6.07 -9.70 -7.63
C PHE A 80 -7.28 -10.49 -7.12
N VAL A 81 -8.18 -9.78 -6.44
CA VAL A 81 -9.50 -10.31 -6.10
C VAL A 81 -10.47 -9.64 -7.07
N PRO A 82 -11.12 -10.39 -7.98
CA PRO A 82 -12.12 -9.78 -8.84
C PRO A 82 -13.20 -9.14 -7.96
N SER A 83 -13.54 -7.89 -8.26
CA SER A 83 -14.62 -7.19 -7.57
C SER A 83 -15.93 -7.95 -7.80
N VAL A 84 -16.37 -8.73 -6.82
CA VAL A 84 -17.72 -9.30 -6.78
C VAL A 84 -18.68 -8.20 -6.32
N GLY A 85 -18.85 -7.21 -7.17
CA GLY A 85 -19.86 -6.15 -7.08
C GLY A 85 -20.45 -5.95 -8.47
N PRO A 86 -21.65 -5.36 -8.61
CA PRO A 86 -22.23 -5.11 -9.93
C PRO A 86 -21.19 -4.34 -10.75
N THR A 87 -20.74 -4.96 -11.84
CA THR A 87 -19.73 -4.43 -12.72
C THR A 87 -20.16 -3.04 -13.14
N ARG A 88 -19.41 -2.01 -12.72
CA ARG A 88 -19.59 -0.69 -13.30
C ARG A 88 -19.19 -0.86 -14.77
N PRO A 89 -20.07 -0.63 -15.75
CA PRO A 89 -19.74 -0.88 -17.14
C PRO A 89 -18.50 -0.09 -17.50
N SER A 90 -17.50 -0.78 -18.03
CA SER A 90 -16.28 -0.16 -18.55
C SER A 90 -16.66 0.70 -19.75
N VAL A 91 -16.79 2.00 -19.56
CA VAL A 91 -16.85 2.95 -20.67
C VAL A 91 -15.41 3.19 -21.11
N SER A 92 -14.92 2.33 -22.01
CA SER A 92 -13.76 2.66 -22.82
C SER A 92 -14.22 3.67 -23.87
N PRO A 93 -13.62 4.88 -23.98
CA PRO A 93 -13.91 5.75 -25.12
C PRO A 93 -13.51 5.02 -26.42
N PRO A 94 -14.28 5.14 -27.51
CA PRO A 94 -13.93 4.52 -28.78
C PRO A 94 -12.59 5.09 -29.24
N ALA A 95 -11.65 4.20 -29.56
CA ALA A 95 -10.47 4.56 -30.31
C ALA A 95 -10.93 5.20 -31.62
N SER A 96 -10.56 6.46 -31.83
CA SER A 96 -10.72 7.15 -33.11
C SER A 96 -9.91 6.42 -34.19
N CYS A 97 -10.50 6.35 -35.38
CA CYS A 97 -9.94 5.79 -36.62
C CYS A 97 -8.49 6.18 -36.90
#